data_AF-A0A3S1J7G0-F1
#
_entry.id   AF-A0A3S1J7G0-F1
#
_cell.length_a   1.000
_cell.length_b   1.000
_cell.length_c   1.000
_cell.angle_alpha   90.00
_cell.angle_beta   90.00
_cell.angle_gamma   90.00
#
_symmetry.space_group_name_H-M   'P 1'
#
loop_
_entity.id
_entity.type
_entity.pdbx_description
1 polymer ?
#
loop_
_entity_poly.entity_id
_entity_poly.type
_entity_poly.pdbx_seq_one_letter_code
_entity_poly.pdbx_strand_id
1 'polypeptide(L)' 'MAISKILVANRSEIAIRVFRAANELGLKTVAIWAEEDKYSLHRFKADESYQVGRGPHLTRDMGPIESYL' A
#
# COMPACT_ATOMS: atom_id res chain seq x y z
N MET A 1 14.23 -8.71 17.10
CA MET A 1 12.76 -8.83 16.98
C MET A 1 12.45 -9.51 15.66
N ALA A 2 11.46 -10.40 15.62
CA ALA A 2 10.98 -10.96 14.36
C ALA A 2 9.94 -10.01 13.73
N ILE A 3 9.94 -9.91 12.41
CA ILE A 3 8.91 -9.18 11.66
C ILE A 3 7.61 -9.98 11.74
N SER A 4 6.48 -9.32 12.01
CA SER A 4 5.14 -9.94 12.04
C SER A 4 4.15 -9.31 11.05
N LYS A 5 4.40 -8.06 10.63
CA LYS A 5 3.59 -7.31 9.67
C LYS A 5 4.50 -6.41 8.83
N ILE A 6 4.20 -6.27 7.53
CA ILE A 6 4.93 -5.44 6.57
C ILE A 6 3.96 -4.50 5.85
N LEU A 7 4.34 -3.22 5.77
CA LEU A 7 3.73 -2.26 4.86
C LEU A 7 4.57 -2.16 3.59
N VAL A 8 3.92 -2.18 2.43
CA VAL A 8 4.61 -2.01 1.14
C VAL A 8 4.30 -0.62 0.59
N ALA A 9 5.30 0.26 0.65
CA ALA A 9 5.24 1.62 0.11
C ALA A 9 5.47 1.60 -1.41
N ASN A 10 4.56 0.93 -2.12
CA ASN A 10 4.61 0.79 -3.58
C ASN A 10 3.21 0.43 -4.11
N ARG A 11 3.09 0.32 -5.44
CA ARG A 11 1.84 0.03 -6.16
C ARG A 11 2.03 -1.11 -7.17
N SER A 12 0.96 -1.43 -7.90
CA SER A 12 0.99 -2.33 -9.05
C SER A 12 1.57 -3.73 -8.72
N GLU A 13 2.28 -4.35 -9.65
CA GLU A 13 2.76 -5.72 -9.60
C GLU A 13 3.83 -5.94 -8.53
N ILE A 14 4.70 -4.97 -8.26
CA ILE A 14 5.75 -5.13 -7.25
C ILE A 14 5.16 -5.17 -5.84
N ALA A 15 4.12 -4.39 -5.57
CA ALA A 15 3.40 -4.49 -4.29
C ALA A 15 2.81 -5.90 -4.10
N ILE A 16 2.15 -6.43 -5.13
CA ILE A 16 1.58 -7.78 -5.12
C ILE A 16 2.68 -8.85 -4.95
N ARG A 17 3.84 -8.67 -5.60
CA ARG A 17 4.98 -9.58 -5.50
C ARG A 17 5.49 -9.69 -4.06
N VAL A 18 5.57 -8.56 -3.37
CA VAL A 18 6.01 -8.52 -1.96
C VAL A 18 4.93 -9.10 -1.05
N PHE A 19 3.64 -8.80 -1.27
CA PHE A 19 2.55 -9.39 -0.48
C PHE A 19 2.54 -10.91 -0.55
N ARG A 20 2.78 -11.49 -1.73
CA ARG A 20 2.88 -12.95 -1.87
C ARG A 20 4.02 -13.54 -1.06
N ALA A 21 5.22 -12.96 -1.14
CA ALA A 21 6.37 -13.42 -0.35
C ALA A 21 6.12 -13.27 1.16
N ALA A 22 5.52 -12.16 1.59
CA ALA A 22 5.17 -11.94 2.98
C ALA A 22 4.14 -12.97 3.48
N ASN A 23 3.12 -13.27 2.66
CA ASN A 23 2.10 -14.26 2.97
C ASN A 23 2.67 -15.68 3.09
N GLU A 24 3.59 -16.07 2.20
CA GLU A 24 4.31 -17.36 2.26
C GLU A 24 5.13 -17.52 3.57
N LEU A 25 5.59 -16.40 4.14
CA LEU A 25 6.31 -16.34 5.41
C LEU A 25 5.39 -16.18 6.64
N GLY A 26 4.07 -16.18 6.45
CA GLY A 26 3.10 -15.99 7.52
C GLY A 26 3.01 -14.56 8.07
N LEU A 27 3.51 -13.57 7.33
CA LEU A 27 3.49 -12.16 7.72
C LEU A 27 2.18 -11.49 7.28
N LYS A 28 1.68 -10.57 8.10
CA LYS A 28 0.58 -9.68 7.72
C LYS A 28 1.03 -8.56 6.79
N THR A 29 0.14 -8.11 5.93
CA THR A 29 0.46 -7.18 4.84
C THR A 29 -0.42 -5.93 4.86
N VAL A 30 0.18 -4.77 4.62
CA VAL A 30 -0.53 -3.49 4.52
C VAL A 30 -0.19 -2.82 3.18
N ALA A 31 -1.22 -2.44 2.43
CA ALA A 31 -1.10 -1.66 1.21
C ALA A 31 -1.40 -0.16 1.45
N ILE A 32 -0.74 0.71 0.68
CA ILE A 32 -1.12 2.12 0.55
C ILE A 32 -1.63 2.39 -0.85
N TRP A 33 -2.61 3.28 -1.01
CA TRP A 33 -3.14 3.62 -2.33
C TRP A 33 -3.51 5.11 -2.47
N ALA A 34 -3.17 5.72 -3.60
CA ALA A 34 -3.67 7.05 -3.98
C ALA A 34 -5.13 6.97 -4.43
N GLU A 35 -5.88 8.08 -4.45
CA GLU A 35 -7.29 8.08 -4.89
C GLU A 35 -7.46 7.48 -6.29
N GLU A 36 -6.56 7.80 -7.21
CA GLU A 36 -6.56 7.29 -8.59
C GLU A 36 -6.36 5.77 -8.64
N ASP A 37 -5.73 5.20 -7.62
CA ASP A 37 -5.46 3.77 -7.46
C ASP A 37 -6.53 3.05 -6.61
N LYS A 38 -7.67 3.67 -6.31
CA LYS A 38 -8.73 3.06 -5.48
C LYS A 38 -9.27 1.72 -6.02
N TYR A 39 -9.14 1.47 -7.31
CA TYR A 39 -9.53 0.20 -7.96
C TYR A 39 -8.32 -0.66 -8.36
N SER A 40 -7.11 -0.25 -8.00
CA SER A 40 -5.88 -0.97 -8.33
C SER A 40 -5.84 -2.31 -7.59
N LEU A 41 -5.39 -3.36 -8.30
CA LEU A 41 -5.45 -4.73 -7.79
C LEU A 41 -4.67 -4.91 -6.47
N HIS A 42 -3.53 -4.23 -6.33
CA HIS A 42 -2.66 -4.37 -5.16
C HIS A 42 -3.35 -4.03 -3.84
N ARG A 43 -4.26 -3.04 -3.85
CA ARG A 43 -5.07 -2.64 -2.68
C ARG A 43 -5.83 -3.83 -2.09
N PHE A 44 -6.41 -4.67 -2.94
CA PHE A 44 -7.24 -5.82 -2.55
C PHE A 44 -6.43 -7.10 -2.31
N LYS A 45 -5.10 -7.05 -2.45
CA LYS A 45 -4.20 -8.20 -2.25
C LYS A 45 -3.46 -8.18 -0.92
N ALA A 46 -3.56 -7.10 -0.16
CA ALA A 46 -3.06 -7.01 1.21
C ALA A 46 -4.16 -7.37 2.24
N ASP A 47 -3.76 -7.71 3.47
CA ASP A 47 -4.69 -7.94 4.58
C ASP A 47 -5.44 -6.65 4.96
N GLU A 48 -4.74 -5.52 4.94
CA GLU A 48 -5.27 -4.18 5.24
C GLU A 48 -4.81 -3.18 4.17
N SER A 49 -5.60 -2.12 3.90
CA SER A 49 -5.21 -1.07 2.96
C SER A 49 -5.70 0.31 3.38
N TYR A 50 -4.88 1.33 3.14
CA TYR A 50 -5.16 2.71 3.55
C TYR A 50 -4.92 3.70 2.42
N GLN A 51 -5.81 4.68 2.32
CA GLN A 51 -5.65 5.77 1.37
C GLN A 51 -4.52 6.70 1.84
N VAL A 52 -3.69 7.14 0.90
CA VAL A 52 -2.64 8.14 1.09
C VAL A 52 -2.83 9.29 0.10
N GLY A 53 -2.16 10.42 0.35
CA GLY A 53 -2.23 11.60 -0.52
C GLY A 53 -3.45 12.50 -0.30
N ARG A 54 -4.27 12.22 0.73
CA ARG A 54 -5.41 13.05 1.14
C ARG A 54 -5.48 13.16 2.65
N GLY A 55 -5.83 14.35 3.15
CA GLY A 55 -6.09 14.55 4.57
C GLY A 55 -5.98 16.01 5.01
N PRO A 56 -6.48 16.35 6.20
CA PRO A 56 -6.53 17.72 6.71
C PRO A 56 -5.15 18.34 6.99
N HIS A 57 -4.09 17.52 7.01
CA HIS A 57 -2.71 17.95 7.21
C HIS A 57 -2.01 18.36 5.92
N LEU A 58 -2.64 18.19 4.75
CA LEU A 58 -2.10 18.57 3.46
C LEU A 58 -2.68 19.91 2.99
N THR A 59 -1.85 20.72 2.35
CA THR A 59 -2.29 21.99 1.73
C THR A 59 -3.10 21.77 0.46
N ARG A 60 -2.93 20.61 -0.20
CA ARG A 60 -3.69 20.15 -1.36
C ARG A 60 -3.67 18.63 -1.43
N ASP A 61 -4.63 18.05 -2.16
CA ASP A 61 -4.57 16.64 -2.54
C ASP A 61 -3.31 16.38 -3.38
N MET A 62 -2.70 15.22 -3.13
CA MET A 62 -1.52 14.74 -3.84
C MET A 62 -1.93 13.92 -5.04
N GLY A 63 -1.18 14.05 -6.14
CA GLY A 63 -1.32 13.16 -7.29
C GLY A 63 -0.81 11.74 -6.99
N PRO A 64 -0.99 10.79 -7.92
CA PRO A 64 -0.58 9.41 -7.70
C PRO A 64 0.93 9.29 -7.48
N ILE A 65 1.77 9.97 -8.27
CA ILE A 65 3.23 9.93 -8.09
C ILE A 65 3.63 10.47 -6.71
N GLU A 66 3.10 11.64 -6.34
CA GLU A 66 3.40 12.29 -5.07
C GLU A 66 3.00 11.39 -3.89
N SER A 67 1.88 10.66 -4.00
CA SER A 67 1.35 9.82 -2.92
C SER A 67 2.22 8.61 -2.56
N TYR A 68 3.16 8.23 -3.41
CA TYR A 68 4.06 7.08 -3.21
C TYR A 68 5.53 7.47 -3.00
N LEU A 69 5.85 8.78 -2.97
CA LEU A 69 7.19 9.33 -2.73
C LEU A 69 7.30 9.89 -1.31
#